data_AF-A0AAU5ZTZ9-F1
#
_entry.id   AF-A0AAU5ZTZ9-F1
#
_cell.length_a   1.000
_cell.length_b   1.000
_cell.length_c   1.000
_cell.angle_alpha   90.00
_cell.angle_beta   90.00
_cell.angle_gamma   90.00
#
_symmetry.space_group_name_H-M   'P 1'
#
loop_
_entity.id
_entity.type
_entity.pdbx_description
1 polymer ?
#
loop_
_entity_poly.entity_id
_entity_poly.type
_entity_poly.pdbx_seq_one_letter_code
_entity_poly.pdbx_strand_id
1 'polypeptide(L)'
;MALGYDVLVTLPPPAVLPDGTSVRPVPAWSPIASTLIYGERDAILVDAPHTEDKAREVADWVAASGKNLLAMYATHGHGDRWFGFAEVAKRFPDAQILGTKGTVALAQYQTTCFMDYWNSQFPGQIVKDVIVPTPVDDHTFDLEGHEVRFVEAGDSDTQDTTFVHVPDLGLAGSSVRSRHRHQRWLRPPAPEEGLEGTEQCRTPGRRHCRPVRDSVPDTRDADSRRRHDAHAVPTRASRRRGIHRSHPVATSVDAI
;
A
#
# COMPACT_ATOMS: atom_id res chain seq x y z
N MET A 1 3.20 -9.28 34.09
CA MET A 1 2.02 -8.70 33.41
C MET A 1 1.62 -9.67 32.32
N ALA A 2 0.33 -9.88 32.08
CA ALA A 2 -0.12 -10.81 31.04
C ALA A 2 -0.52 -10.00 29.80
N LEU A 3 0.13 -10.29 28.67
CA LEU A 3 -0.35 -9.83 27.38
C LEU A 3 -1.68 -10.52 27.03
N GLY A 4 -2.48 -9.86 26.22
CA GLY A 4 -3.67 -10.41 25.59
C GLY A 4 -3.79 -9.98 24.13
N TYR A 5 -4.70 -10.61 23.41
CA TYR A 5 -5.11 -10.16 22.10
C TYR A 5 -6.58 -10.44 21.86
N ASP A 6 -7.24 -9.55 21.13
CA ASP A 6 -8.59 -9.73 20.62
C ASP A 6 -8.60 -9.57 19.10
N VAL A 7 -9.55 -10.23 18.42
CA VAL A 7 -9.69 -10.16 16.96
C VAL A 7 -11.11 -9.74 16.60
N LEU A 8 -11.23 -8.68 15.80
CA LEU A 8 -12.47 -8.27 15.16
C LEU A 8 -12.42 -8.63 13.68
N VAL A 9 -13.39 -9.40 13.20
CA VAL A 9 -13.54 -9.71 11.77
C VAL A 9 -14.66 -8.87 11.18
N THR A 10 -14.31 -7.96 10.28
CA THR A 10 -15.28 -7.17 9.53
C THR A 10 -15.64 -7.89 8.22
N LEU A 11 -16.94 -8.02 7.97
CA LEU A 11 -17.44 -8.59 6.72
C LEU A 11 -17.18 -7.61 5.56
N PRO A 12 -16.91 -8.13 4.35
CA PRO A 12 -16.65 -7.29 3.20
C PRO A 12 -17.86 -6.37 2.93
N PRO A 13 -17.62 -5.07 2.66
CA PRO A 13 -18.68 -4.16 2.28
C PRO A 13 -19.28 -4.57 0.92
N PRO A 14 -20.52 -4.17 0.61
CA PRO A 14 -21.09 -4.40 -0.72
C PRO A 14 -20.24 -3.71 -1.79
N ALA A 15 -19.74 -4.47 -2.76
CA ALA A 15 -19.14 -3.89 -3.95
C ALA A 15 -20.24 -3.26 -4.82
N VAL A 16 -19.94 -2.12 -5.44
CA VAL A 16 -20.86 -1.45 -6.36
C VAL A 16 -20.31 -1.59 -7.77
N LEU A 17 -21.11 -2.10 -8.69
CA LEU A 17 -20.71 -2.22 -10.10
C LEU A 17 -20.67 -0.84 -10.77
N PRO A 18 -20.00 -0.71 -11.94
CA PRO A 18 -19.96 0.53 -12.70
C PRO A 18 -21.33 1.11 -13.08
N ASP A 19 -22.38 0.28 -13.10
CA ASP A 19 -23.77 0.69 -13.35
C ASP A 19 -24.52 1.17 -12.08
N GLY A 20 -23.82 1.27 -10.94
CA GLY A 20 -24.38 1.71 -9.67
C GLY A 20 -25.11 0.63 -8.88
N THR A 21 -25.22 -0.60 -9.40
CA THR A 21 -25.87 -1.70 -8.68
C THR A 21 -24.96 -2.24 -7.58
N SER A 22 -25.48 -2.33 -6.34
CA SER A 22 -24.78 -2.99 -5.24
C SER A 22 -24.93 -4.49 -5.35
N VAL A 23 -23.82 -5.22 -5.45
CA VAL A 23 -23.82 -6.68 -5.45
C VAL A 23 -23.48 -7.18 -4.05
N ARG A 24 -24.48 -7.77 -3.39
CA ARG A 24 -24.26 -8.56 -2.18
C ARG A 24 -24.17 -10.05 -2.53
N PRO A 25 -23.22 -10.78 -1.94
CA PRO A 25 -21.80 -10.46 -1.87
C PRO A 25 -21.13 -10.85 -3.19
N VAL A 26 -20.26 -10.02 -3.76
CA VAL A 26 -19.27 -10.58 -4.68
C VAL A 26 -18.37 -11.49 -3.83
N PRO A 27 -18.16 -12.77 -4.18
CA PRO A 27 -17.19 -13.63 -3.50
C PRO A 27 -15.73 -13.14 -3.58
N ALA A 28 -15.48 -11.94 -4.13
CA ALA A 28 -14.15 -11.45 -4.48
C ALA A 28 -13.39 -10.85 -3.31
N TRP A 29 -14.04 -10.18 -2.35
CA TRP A 29 -13.35 -9.59 -1.20
C TRP A 29 -13.48 -10.45 0.05
N SER A 30 -12.34 -10.78 0.65
CA SER A 30 -12.31 -11.58 1.88
C SER A 30 -12.66 -10.70 3.10
N PRO A 31 -13.28 -11.27 4.15
CA PRO A 31 -13.37 -10.60 5.45
C PRO A 31 -12.00 -10.16 5.94
N ILE A 32 -11.94 -8.99 6.58
CA ILE A 32 -10.71 -8.42 7.13
C ILE A 32 -10.68 -8.68 8.64
N ALA A 33 -9.61 -9.31 9.11
CA ALA A 33 -9.35 -9.48 10.53
C ALA A 33 -8.44 -8.36 11.02
N SER A 34 -8.93 -7.57 11.98
CA SER A 34 -8.18 -6.60 12.75
C SER A 34 -7.83 -7.21 14.11
N THR A 35 -6.57 -7.13 14.52
CA THR A 35 -6.12 -7.74 15.78
C THR A 35 -5.60 -6.67 16.72
N LEU A 36 -6.15 -6.59 17.93
CA LEU A 36 -5.66 -5.69 18.98
C LEU A 36 -4.79 -6.52 19.93
N ILE A 37 -3.49 -6.25 19.97
CA ILE A 37 -2.56 -6.86 20.91
C ILE A 37 -2.33 -5.86 22.04
N TYR A 38 -2.52 -6.27 23.28
CA TYR A 38 -2.53 -5.33 24.41
C TYR A 38 -1.86 -5.90 25.67
N GLY A 39 -1.27 -4.99 26.44
CA GLY A 39 -0.80 -5.24 27.80
C GLY A 39 -1.83 -4.80 28.84
N GLU A 40 -1.35 -4.37 30.01
CA GLU A 40 -2.21 -3.87 31.08
C GLU A 40 -2.87 -2.54 30.69
N ARG A 41 -2.13 -1.61 30.08
CA ARG A 41 -2.58 -0.26 29.70
C ARG A 41 -2.52 -0.03 28.21
N ASP A 42 -1.43 -0.43 27.58
CA ASP A 42 -1.10 -0.05 26.20
C ASP A 42 -1.50 -1.13 25.18
N ALA A 43 -1.67 -0.73 23.91
CA ALA A 43 -2.03 -1.64 22.82
C ALA A 43 -1.43 -1.24 21.46
N ILE A 44 -1.36 -2.23 20.56
CA ILE A 44 -1.07 -2.08 19.13
C ILE A 44 -2.18 -2.74 18.31
N LEU A 45 -2.68 -2.04 17.29
CA LEU A 45 -3.66 -2.54 16.35
C LEU A 45 -2.96 -3.06 15.08
N VAL A 46 -3.29 -4.26 14.65
CA VAL A 46 -2.78 -4.87 13.42
C VAL A 46 -3.90 -4.94 12.39
N ASP A 47 -3.68 -4.29 11.25
CA ASP A 47 -4.59 -4.11 10.12
C ASP A 47 -5.94 -3.41 10.43
N ALA A 48 -6.44 -2.61 9.48
CA ALA A 48 -7.77 -1.99 9.49
C ALA A 48 -8.39 -1.94 8.08
N PRO A 49 -9.72 -2.17 7.94
CA PRO A 49 -10.40 -2.27 6.65
C PRO A 49 -10.46 -0.93 5.91
N HIS A 50 -10.58 -0.98 4.58
CA HIS A 50 -10.46 0.19 3.70
C HIS A 50 -11.69 1.09 3.58
N THR A 51 -12.87 0.64 4.01
CA THR A 51 -14.10 1.44 3.93
C THR A 51 -14.39 2.17 5.22
N GLU A 52 -14.90 3.40 5.11
CA GLU A 52 -15.14 4.31 6.24
C GLU A 52 -16.03 3.67 7.31
N ASP A 53 -17.14 3.04 6.91
CA ASP A 53 -18.06 2.38 7.84
C ASP A 53 -17.40 1.24 8.62
N LYS A 54 -16.55 0.45 7.95
CA LYS A 54 -15.86 -0.69 8.59
C LYS A 54 -14.67 -0.24 9.42
N ALA A 55 -13.97 0.81 9.00
CA ALA A 55 -12.91 1.41 9.78
C ALA A 55 -13.45 2.06 11.07
N ARG A 56 -14.66 2.65 11.02
CA ARG A 56 -15.33 3.19 12.19
C ARG A 56 -15.73 2.09 13.18
N GLU A 57 -16.21 0.95 12.69
CA GLU A 57 -16.48 -0.25 13.50
C GLU A 57 -15.23 -0.69 14.28
N VAL A 58 -14.06 -0.71 13.62
CA VAL A 58 -12.77 -0.98 14.26
C VAL A 58 -12.41 0.11 15.27
N ALA A 59 -12.57 1.39 14.93
CA ALA A 59 -12.26 2.50 15.84
C ALA A 59 -13.14 2.49 17.10
N ASP A 60 -14.42 2.15 16.98
CA ASP A 60 -15.34 1.94 18.10
C ASP A 60 -14.90 0.78 18.99
N TRP A 61 -14.55 -0.35 18.37
CA TRP A 61 -14.10 -1.54 19.08
C TRP A 61 -12.78 -1.31 19.84
N VAL A 62 -11.80 -0.64 19.23
CA VAL A 62 -10.54 -0.28 19.91
C VAL A 62 -10.81 0.70 21.06
N ALA A 63 -11.66 1.71 20.87
CA ALA A 63 -12.03 2.63 21.95
C ALA A 63 -12.73 1.91 23.11
N ALA A 64 -13.59 0.94 22.83
CA ALA A 64 -14.27 0.15 23.84
C ALA A 64 -13.33 -0.74 24.67
N SER A 65 -12.13 -1.05 24.16
CA SER A 65 -11.12 -1.81 24.93
C SER A 65 -10.58 -1.04 26.14
N GLY A 66 -10.69 0.30 26.14
CA GLY A 66 -10.14 1.17 27.17
C GLY A 66 -8.60 1.23 27.20
N LYS A 67 -7.92 0.63 26.20
CA LYS A 67 -6.46 0.64 26.09
C LYS A 67 -5.97 1.94 25.45
N ASN A 68 -4.75 2.32 25.82
CA ASN A 68 -4.00 3.37 25.16
C ASN A 68 -3.38 2.82 23.87
N LEU A 69 -3.88 3.23 22.71
CA LEU A 69 -3.36 2.77 21.42
C LEU A 69 -2.06 3.52 21.11
N LEU A 70 -0.93 2.81 21.17
CA LEU A 70 0.38 3.39 20.89
C LEU A 70 0.74 3.33 19.40
N ALA A 71 0.29 2.29 18.70
CA ALA A 71 0.61 2.08 17.31
C ALA A 71 -0.47 1.29 16.55
N MET A 72 -0.45 1.46 15.24
CA MET A 72 -1.17 0.71 14.23
C MET A 72 -0.15 0.14 13.25
N TYR A 73 -0.23 -1.13 12.91
CA TYR A 73 0.74 -1.81 12.05
C TYR A 73 0.05 -2.45 10.83
N ALA A 74 0.55 -2.13 9.64
CA ALA A 74 0.12 -2.73 8.38
C ALA A 74 0.94 -3.99 8.09
N THR A 75 0.28 -5.14 7.91
CA THR A 75 0.99 -6.40 7.58
C THR A 75 1.55 -6.41 6.15
N HIS A 76 0.95 -5.66 5.23
CA HIS A 76 1.44 -5.48 3.86
C HIS A 76 0.82 -4.24 3.21
N GLY A 77 1.35 -3.84 2.05
CA GLY A 77 1.02 -2.55 1.43
C GLY A 77 -0.34 -2.44 0.76
N HIS A 78 -1.16 -3.50 0.67
CA HIS A 78 -2.52 -3.40 0.09
C HIS A 78 -3.44 -2.50 0.92
N GLY A 79 -4.24 -1.67 0.24
CA GLY A 79 -5.06 -0.63 0.89
C GLY A 79 -6.09 -1.16 1.90
N ASP A 80 -6.58 -2.39 1.72
CA ASP A 80 -7.52 -3.04 2.63
C ASP A 80 -6.94 -3.46 3.98
N ARG A 81 -5.65 -3.20 4.21
CA ARG A 81 -4.97 -3.42 5.48
C ARG A 81 -4.71 -2.17 6.29
N TRP A 82 -4.75 -0.99 5.69
CA TRP A 82 -4.24 0.20 6.38
C TRP A 82 -4.97 1.50 6.05
N PHE A 83 -5.79 1.56 4.99
CA PHE A 83 -6.59 2.76 4.72
C PHE A 83 -7.48 3.14 5.92
N GLY A 84 -7.99 2.13 6.64
CA GLY A 84 -8.77 2.31 7.87
C GLY A 84 -8.05 3.01 9.02
N PHE A 85 -6.72 3.02 9.04
CA PHE A 85 -5.97 3.69 10.10
C PHE A 85 -6.22 5.19 10.14
N ALA A 86 -6.55 5.84 9.02
CA ALA A 86 -6.92 7.24 9.02
C ALA A 86 -8.21 7.52 9.80
N GLU A 87 -9.18 6.60 9.78
CA GLU A 87 -10.40 6.72 10.61
C GLU A 87 -10.09 6.45 12.09
N VAL A 88 -9.26 5.45 12.39
CA VAL A 88 -8.85 5.13 13.76
C VAL A 88 -8.05 6.28 14.38
N ALA A 89 -7.16 6.91 13.61
CA ALA A 89 -6.33 8.04 14.03
C ALA A 89 -7.15 9.27 14.47
N LYS A 90 -8.39 9.43 13.99
CA LYS A 90 -9.29 10.50 14.46
C LYS A 90 -9.58 10.41 15.96
N ARG A 91 -9.51 9.21 16.55
CA ARG A 91 -9.69 8.95 17.99
C ARG A 91 -8.39 8.76 18.74
N PHE A 92 -7.35 8.30 18.04
CA PHE A 92 -6.03 8.02 18.59
C PHE A 92 -4.95 8.79 17.81
N PRO A 93 -4.94 10.13 17.90
CA PRO A 93 -4.06 10.96 17.06
C PRO A 93 -2.57 10.79 17.36
N ASP A 94 -2.23 10.32 18.57
CA ASP A 94 -0.85 10.08 18.99
C ASP A 94 -0.33 8.69 18.61
N ALA A 95 -1.20 7.80 18.11
CA ALA A 95 -0.82 6.46 17.71
C ALA A 95 0.02 6.48 16.42
N GLN A 96 1.17 5.82 16.44
CA GLN A 96 2.03 5.70 15.27
C GLN A 96 1.38 4.79 14.21
N ILE A 97 1.60 5.06 12.92
CA ILE A 97 1.15 4.18 11.83
C ILE A 97 2.38 3.59 11.18
N LEU A 98 2.57 2.29 11.33
CA LEU A 98 3.83 1.59 11.07
C LEU A 98 3.68 0.52 9.98
N GLY A 99 4.78 0.26 9.28
CA GLY A 99 4.95 -0.86 8.36
C GLY A 99 6.43 -1.09 8.09
N THR A 100 6.83 -2.23 7.54
CA THR A 100 8.23 -2.41 7.09
C THR A 100 8.53 -1.60 5.85
N LYS A 101 9.81 -1.43 5.50
CA LYS A 101 10.24 -0.63 4.33
C LYS A 101 9.57 -1.09 3.04
N GLY A 102 9.46 -2.40 2.81
CA GLY A 102 8.77 -2.95 1.63
C GLY A 102 7.25 -2.70 1.67
N THR A 103 6.61 -2.93 2.83
CA THR A 103 5.19 -2.60 3.04
C THR A 103 4.89 -1.13 2.75
N VAL A 104 5.72 -0.20 3.25
CA VAL A 104 5.55 1.24 3.04
C VAL A 104 5.74 1.63 1.59
N ALA A 105 6.74 1.07 0.90
CA ALA A 105 6.96 1.33 -0.51
C ALA A 105 5.75 0.92 -1.37
N LEU A 106 5.15 -0.23 -1.06
CA LEU A 106 3.94 -0.68 -1.74
C LEU A 106 2.70 0.14 -1.35
N ALA A 107 2.57 0.56 -0.09
CA ALA A 107 1.50 1.46 0.35
C ALA A 107 1.52 2.80 -0.40
N GLN A 108 2.72 3.39 -0.59
CA GLN A 108 2.91 4.57 -1.42
C GLN A 108 2.46 4.32 -2.87
N TYR A 109 2.83 3.17 -3.44
CA TYR A 109 2.37 2.79 -4.78
C TYR A 109 0.83 2.65 -4.87
N GLN A 110 0.18 2.09 -3.85
CA GLN A 110 -1.29 1.99 -3.81
C GLN A 110 -1.96 3.37 -3.87
N THR A 111 -1.46 4.33 -3.08
CA THR A 111 -2.02 5.69 -3.06
C THR A 111 -1.76 6.50 -4.32
N THR A 112 -0.68 6.21 -5.04
CA THR A 112 -0.27 6.98 -6.23
C THR A 112 -0.81 6.39 -7.53
N CYS A 113 -0.99 5.08 -7.61
CA CYS A 113 -1.34 4.39 -8.86
C CYS A 113 -2.66 3.61 -8.81
N PHE A 114 -3.20 3.30 -7.63
CA PHE A 114 -4.35 2.40 -7.48
C PHE A 114 -5.58 3.02 -6.85
N MET A 115 -5.55 4.30 -6.46
CA MET A 115 -6.72 4.97 -5.86
C MET A 115 -7.94 4.99 -6.79
N ASP A 116 -7.76 5.15 -8.10
CA ASP A 116 -8.86 5.07 -9.07
C ASP A 116 -9.50 3.67 -9.08
N TYR A 117 -8.68 2.62 -8.96
CA TYR A 117 -9.16 1.26 -8.83
C TYR A 117 -9.98 1.10 -7.54
N TRP A 118 -9.45 1.51 -6.38
CA TRP A 118 -10.18 1.44 -5.11
C TRP A 118 -11.52 2.19 -5.15
N ASN A 119 -11.52 3.42 -5.67
CA ASN A 119 -12.73 4.22 -5.80
C ASN A 119 -13.72 3.63 -6.82
N SER A 120 -13.25 2.94 -7.86
CA SER A 120 -14.14 2.24 -8.80
C SER A 120 -14.83 1.03 -8.19
N GLN A 121 -14.14 0.30 -7.29
CA GLN A 121 -14.69 -0.89 -6.64
C GLN A 121 -15.62 -0.54 -5.47
N PHE A 122 -15.32 0.57 -4.78
CA PHE A 122 -16.04 1.03 -3.60
C PHE A 122 -16.40 2.52 -3.69
N PRO A 123 -17.27 2.91 -4.65
CA PRO A 123 -17.63 4.30 -4.90
C PRO A 123 -18.17 4.99 -3.64
N GLY A 124 -17.48 6.05 -3.20
CA GLY A 124 -17.87 6.84 -2.03
C GLY A 124 -17.73 6.14 -0.68
N GLN A 125 -17.16 4.93 -0.63
CA GLN A 125 -17.01 4.16 0.61
C GLN A 125 -15.57 4.15 1.15
N ILE A 126 -14.56 4.41 0.30
CA ILE A 126 -13.15 4.42 0.72
C ILE A 126 -12.91 5.51 1.77
N VAL A 127 -12.12 5.17 2.79
CA VAL A 127 -11.67 6.12 3.82
C VAL A 127 -10.98 7.31 3.16
N LYS A 128 -11.35 8.53 3.59
CA LYS A 128 -10.75 9.77 3.10
C LYS A 128 -9.43 10.04 3.83
N ASP A 129 -8.56 10.81 3.17
CA ASP A 129 -7.30 11.28 3.76
C ASP A 129 -6.42 10.16 4.33
N VAL A 130 -6.30 9.06 3.57
CA VAL A 130 -5.51 7.88 3.95
C VAL A 130 -4.07 8.28 4.33
N ILE A 131 -3.57 7.74 5.43
CA ILE A 131 -2.25 8.06 5.98
C ILE A 131 -1.30 6.90 5.70
N VAL A 132 -0.32 7.13 4.83
CA VAL A 132 0.69 6.12 4.48
C VAL A 132 1.51 5.76 5.73
N PRO A 133 1.73 4.47 6.05
CA PRO A 133 2.53 4.07 7.20
C PRO A 133 3.99 4.53 7.08
N THR A 134 4.64 4.75 8.22
CA THR A 134 6.07 5.05 8.30
C THR A 134 6.90 3.78 8.52
N PRO A 135 8.11 3.69 7.97
CA PRO A 135 8.96 2.51 8.15
C PRO A 135 9.34 2.28 9.62
N VAL A 136 9.19 1.05 10.09
CA VAL A 136 9.85 0.58 11.32
C VAL A 136 11.26 0.11 10.99
N ASP A 137 12.28 0.65 11.69
CA ASP A 137 13.68 0.37 11.36
C ASP A 137 14.18 -0.97 11.89
N ASP A 138 13.80 -1.35 13.11
CA ASP A 138 14.34 -2.53 13.81
C ASP A 138 13.43 -3.76 13.74
N HIS A 139 12.32 -3.68 12.97
CA HIS A 139 11.33 -4.76 12.86
C HIS A 139 10.74 -5.21 14.21
N THR A 140 10.80 -4.37 15.23
CA THR A 140 10.28 -4.64 16.57
C THR A 140 9.51 -3.46 17.11
N PHE A 141 8.66 -3.73 18.09
CA PHE A 141 7.90 -2.75 18.85
C PHE A 141 7.82 -3.21 20.30
N ASP A 142 8.13 -2.34 21.26
CA ASP A 142 8.02 -2.63 22.69
C ASP A 142 6.60 -2.31 23.18
N LEU A 143 5.93 -3.32 23.74
CA LEU A 143 4.63 -3.20 24.37
C LEU A 143 4.75 -3.55 25.85
N GLU A 144 4.95 -2.52 26.67
CA GLU A 144 5.11 -2.64 28.13
C GLU A 144 6.25 -3.59 28.55
N GLY A 145 7.38 -3.55 27.83
CA GLY A 145 8.51 -4.45 28.07
C GLY A 145 8.39 -5.81 27.38
N HIS A 146 7.32 -6.04 26.62
CA HIS A 146 7.17 -7.23 25.78
C HIS A 146 7.44 -6.93 24.31
N GLU A 147 8.24 -7.77 23.67
CA GLU A 147 8.63 -7.57 22.28
C GLU A 147 7.56 -8.07 21.30
N VAL A 148 7.10 -7.18 20.43
CA VAL A 148 6.29 -7.47 19.24
C VAL A 148 7.23 -7.44 18.03
N ARG A 149 7.31 -8.52 17.26
CA ARG A 149 8.18 -8.65 16.09
C ARG A 149 7.40 -8.57 14.78
N PHE A 150 7.93 -7.83 13.82
CA PHE A 150 7.41 -7.67 12.47
C PHE A 150 8.27 -8.46 11.49
N VAL A 151 7.85 -9.70 11.19
CA VAL A 151 8.68 -10.67 10.46
C VAL A 151 8.34 -10.65 8.98
N GLU A 152 9.34 -10.45 8.14
CA GLU A 152 9.22 -10.55 6.68
C GLU A 152 8.88 -11.98 6.26
N ALA A 153 7.84 -12.12 5.44
CA ALA A 153 7.35 -13.37 4.88
C ALA A 153 7.58 -13.48 3.36
N GLY A 154 8.12 -12.43 2.74
CA GLY A 154 8.32 -12.35 1.30
C GLY A 154 7.00 -12.21 0.52
N ASP A 155 6.93 -12.87 -0.63
CA ASP A 155 5.82 -12.71 -1.58
C ASP A 155 4.66 -13.66 -1.24
N SER A 156 3.49 -13.09 -0.92
CA SER A 156 2.26 -13.84 -0.64
C SER A 156 1.01 -13.26 -1.33
N ASP A 157 0.10 -12.61 -0.60
CA ASP A 157 -1.00 -11.81 -1.18
C ASP A 157 -0.45 -10.68 -2.06
N THR A 158 0.69 -10.11 -1.63
CA THR A 158 1.50 -9.17 -2.38
C THR A 158 2.98 -9.37 -2.02
N GLN A 159 3.86 -8.62 -2.69
CA GLN A 159 5.28 -8.54 -2.35
C GLN A 159 5.49 -7.90 -0.98
N ASP A 160 6.60 -8.27 -0.34
CA ASP A 160 7.03 -7.71 0.96
C ASP A 160 5.94 -7.82 2.05
N THR A 161 5.28 -8.97 2.10
CA THR A 161 4.30 -9.25 3.14
C THR A 161 4.99 -9.63 4.45
N THR A 162 4.40 -9.23 5.56
CA THR A 162 4.90 -9.53 6.90
C THR A 162 3.85 -10.25 7.75
N PHE A 163 4.29 -10.81 8.88
CA PHE A 163 3.43 -11.26 9.97
C PHE A 163 3.90 -10.70 11.31
N VAL A 164 2.99 -10.59 12.26
CA VAL A 164 3.29 -10.17 13.63
C VAL A 164 3.53 -11.41 14.49
N HIS A 165 4.65 -11.43 15.21
CA HIS A 165 5.01 -12.49 16.15
C HIS A 165 5.26 -11.90 17.55
N VAL A 166 4.55 -12.41 18.55
CA VAL A 166 4.70 -12.03 19.95
C VAL A 166 5.07 -13.28 20.75
N PRO A 167 6.37 -13.49 21.06
CA PRO A 167 6.86 -14.71 21.70
C PRO A 167 6.12 -15.05 23.01
N ASP A 168 5.87 -14.04 23.84
CA ASP A 168 5.25 -14.20 25.16
C ASP A 168 3.77 -14.60 25.09
N LEU A 169 3.12 -14.38 23.95
CA LEU A 169 1.77 -14.87 23.67
C LEU A 169 1.76 -16.21 22.92
N GLY A 170 2.91 -16.68 22.42
CA GLY A 170 2.97 -17.75 21.41
C GLY A 170 2.18 -17.41 20.15
N LEU A 171 1.99 -16.11 19.88
CA LEU A 171 1.15 -15.59 18.81
C LEU A 171 2.01 -15.35 17.57
N ALA A 172 1.68 -16.02 16.46
CA ALA A 172 2.15 -15.65 15.13
C ALA A 172 0.95 -15.52 14.20
N GLY A 173 0.78 -14.36 13.58
CA GLY A 173 -0.22 -14.23 12.54
C GLY A 173 -0.08 -13.06 11.61
N SER A 174 -0.72 -13.27 10.47
CA SER A 174 -0.81 -12.37 9.35
C SER A 174 -2.21 -12.56 8.75
N SER A 175 -2.70 -11.54 8.06
CA SER A 175 -4.01 -11.57 7.41
C SER A 175 -3.97 -12.19 6.00
N VAL A 176 -2.90 -12.94 5.67
CA VAL A 176 -2.68 -13.56 4.36
C VAL A 176 -3.55 -14.81 4.16
N ARG A 177 -4.23 -14.85 3.02
CA ARG A 177 -4.87 -16.06 2.50
C ARG A 177 -3.79 -16.95 1.89
N SER A 178 -3.36 -18.00 2.59
CA SER A 178 -2.58 -19.06 1.94
C SER A 178 -3.48 -19.77 0.90
N ARG A 179 -2.93 -20.18 -0.24
CA ARG A 179 -3.69 -20.84 -1.33
C ARG A 179 -4.44 -22.09 -0.88
N HIS A 180 -4.13 -22.65 0.29
CA HIS A 180 -4.83 -23.78 0.89
C HIS A 180 -5.18 -23.54 2.37
N ARG A 181 -6.44 -23.12 2.58
CA ARG A 181 -7.16 -22.95 3.86
C ARG A 181 -7.03 -21.57 4.53
N HIS A 182 -8.14 -21.25 5.19
CA HIS A 182 -8.51 -20.06 5.96
C HIS A 182 -7.38 -19.37 6.73
N GLN A 183 -7.59 -18.08 7.01
CA GLN A 183 -6.83 -17.28 7.98
C GLN A 183 -6.39 -18.18 9.15
N ARG A 184 -5.09 -18.51 9.22
CA ARG A 184 -4.57 -19.48 10.18
C ARG A 184 -3.50 -18.82 11.02
N TRP A 185 -3.87 -18.52 12.25
CA TRP A 185 -2.93 -18.32 13.35
C TRP A 185 -2.21 -19.65 13.59
N LEU A 186 -0.89 -19.65 13.47
CA LEU A 186 -0.07 -20.84 13.64
C LEU A 186 0.68 -20.75 14.97
N ARG A 187 0.53 -21.77 15.82
CA ARG A 187 1.52 -22.04 16.87
C ARG A 187 2.82 -22.43 16.14
N PRO A 188 3.96 -21.78 16.38
CA PRO A 188 5.19 -22.12 15.69
C PRO A 188 5.59 -23.59 15.98
N PRO A 189 6.18 -24.31 15.01
CA PRO A 189 6.81 -25.60 15.29
C PRO A 189 8.01 -25.42 16.24
N ALA A 190 8.35 -26.49 16.94
CA ALA A 190 9.50 -26.51 17.85
C ALA A 190 10.81 -26.19 17.09
N PRO A 191 11.87 -25.72 17.78
CA PRO A 191 13.07 -25.16 17.16
C PRO A 191 13.87 -26.08 16.22
N GLU A 192 13.53 -27.37 16.12
CA GLU A 192 14.29 -28.35 15.35
C GLU A 192 13.71 -28.69 13.97
N GLU A 193 12.53 -28.18 13.59
CA GLU A 193 12.01 -28.34 12.23
C GLU A 193 12.32 -27.09 11.39
N GLY A 194 13.43 -27.16 10.65
CA GLY A 194 13.92 -26.10 9.78
C GLY A 194 12.88 -25.63 8.76
N LEU A 195 12.79 -24.31 8.58
CA LEU A 195 12.04 -23.68 7.50
C LEU A 195 12.84 -23.80 6.20
N GLU A 196 12.74 -24.94 5.52
CA GLU A 196 13.14 -25.04 4.11
C GLU A 196 12.14 -24.23 3.28
N GLY A 197 12.53 -22.98 2.97
CA GLY A 197 11.86 -22.16 1.98
C GLY A 197 11.85 -22.89 0.64
N THR A 198 10.67 -23.21 0.13
CA THR A 198 10.51 -23.84 -1.17
C THR A 198 10.98 -22.88 -2.27
N GLU A 199 12.19 -23.16 -2.75
CA GLU A 199 12.84 -22.54 -3.90
C GLU A 199 12.13 -22.93 -5.20
N GLN A 200 11.01 -22.27 -5.55
CA GLN A 200 10.45 -22.41 -6.89
C GLN A 200 9.42 -21.32 -7.23
N CYS A 201 9.81 -20.34 -8.06
CA CYS A 201 9.17 -20.13 -9.36
C CYS A 201 9.79 -18.98 -10.16
N ARG A 202 9.99 -19.30 -11.43
CA ARG A 202 10.59 -18.50 -12.50
C ARG A 202 9.76 -17.24 -12.83
N THR A 203 10.48 -16.20 -13.22
CA THR A 203 9.98 -14.94 -13.81
C THR A 203 9.04 -15.16 -15.01
N PRO A 204 8.00 -14.33 -15.14
CA PRO A 204 7.91 -13.50 -16.36
C PRO A 204 7.30 -12.10 -16.18
N GLY A 205 7.85 -11.12 -16.94
CA GLY A 205 7.05 -10.08 -17.60
C GLY A 205 6.94 -8.70 -16.93
N ARG A 206 7.99 -7.87 -17.05
CA ARG A 206 7.92 -6.43 -16.76
C ARG A 206 7.09 -5.67 -17.82
N ARG A 207 6.01 -4.99 -17.43
CA ARG A 207 5.47 -3.79 -18.12
C ARG A 207 5.23 -2.71 -17.06
N HIS A 208 6.25 -1.89 -16.82
CA HIS A 208 6.32 -0.47 -17.22
C HIS A 208 5.39 0.47 -16.43
N CYS A 209 5.86 0.87 -15.24
CA CYS A 209 5.92 2.27 -14.81
C CYS A 209 7.32 2.45 -14.20
N ARG A 210 8.16 3.34 -14.76
CA ARG A 210 9.50 3.64 -14.23
C ARG A 210 9.40 4.88 -13.31
N PRO A 211 9.97 4.86 -12.11
CA PRO A 211 10.12 6.07 -11.32
C PRO A 211 11.16 6.99 -11.97
N VAL A 212 10.89 8.30 -11.94
CA VAL A 212 11.79 9.36 -12.41
C VAL A 212 13.05 9.33 -11.54
N ARG A 213 14.22 9.19 -12.17
CA ARG A 213 15.51 9.41 -11.50
C ARG A 213 15.95 10.84 -11.77
N ASP A 214 16.23 11.58 -10.70
CA ASP A 214 16.94 12.85 -10.75
C ASP A 214 18.30 12.66 -11.41
N SER A 215 18.61 13.54 -12.36
CA SER A 215 19.86 13.53 -13.12
C SER A 215 20.85 14.50 -12.48
N VAL A 216 21.90 13.97 -11.84
CA VAL A 216 23.14 14.72 -11.60
C VAL A 216 24.11 14.36 -12.73
N PRO A 217 24.70 15.31 -13.47
CA PRO A 217 25.67 14.96 -14.51
C PRO A 217 27.05 14.76 -13.88
N ASP A 218 27.60 13.55 -14.01
CA ASP A 218 29.01 13.27 -13.72
C ASP A 218 29.86 13.60 -14.96
N THR A 219 30.82 14.50 -14.78
CA THR A 219 31.81 14.90 -15.77
C THR A 219 32.97 13.90 -15.75
N ARG A 220 33.01 12.95 -16.69
CA ARG A 220 34.21 12.20 -17.10
C ARG A 220 33.85 11.26 -18.26
N ASP A 221 34.05 11.70 -19.50
CA ASP A 221 34.90 10.95 -20.44
C ASP A 221 35.07 11.78 -21.70
N ALA A 222 36.25 12.37 -21.83
CA ALA A 222 36.68 13.10 -23.00
C ALA A 222 38.02 12.51 -23.42
N ASP A 223 38.01 11.37 -24.10
CA ASP A 223 39.04 11.09 -25.09
C ASP A 223 38.63 9.97 -26.06
N SER A 224 39.23 10.01 -27.25
CA SER A 224 39.18 9.02 -28.32
C SER A 224 37.94 9.05 -29.24
N ARG A 225 38.01 9.92 -30.24
CA ARG A 225 37.82 9.57 -31.67
C ARG A 225 38.21 10.76 -32.55
N ARG A 226 39.51 10.89 -32.80
CA ARG A 226 40.02 11.52 -34.03
C ARG A 226 40.17 10.42 -35.08
N ARG A 227 39.58 10.65 -36.27
CA ARG A 227 40.07 10.34 -37.63
C ARG A 227 38.87 10.09 -38.53
N HIS A 228 38.42 11.11 -39.26
CA HIS A 228 38.68 11.24 -40.70
C HIS A 228 37.85 12.38 -41.32
N ASP A 229 38.55 13.07 -42.21
CA ASP A 229 38.08 13.84 -43.36
C ASP A 229 37.65 15.30 -43.17
N ALA A 230 38.63 16.15 -43.50
CA ALA A 230 38.48 17.52 -43.93
C ALA A 230 37.82 17.59 -45.32
N HIS A 231 36.92 18.55 -45.54
CA HIS A 231 37.14 19.66 -46.48
C HIS A 231 35.91 20.58 -46.59
N ALA A 232 36.22 21.88 -46.66
CA ALA A 232 35.49 22.99 -47.29
C ALA A 232 34.33 23.69 -46.54
N VAL A 233 34.47 25.02 -46.52
CA VAL A 233 33.63 26.11 -45.99
C VAL A 233 33.45 27.08 -47.20
N PRO A 234 32.62 28.16 -47.16
CA PRO A 234 31.18 28.35 -46.93
C PRO A 234 30.49 28.99 -48.18
N THR A 235 29.22 29.42 -48.10
CA THR A 235 28.67 30.76 -48.50
C THR A 235 27.13 30.72 -48.70
N ARG A 236 26.37 31.55 -47.96
CA ARG A 236 25.79 32.87 -48.34
C ARG A 236 24.49 32.73 -49.19
N ALA A 237 23.31 32.79 -48.58
CA ALA A 237 22.48 33.97 -48.26
C ALA A 237 21.46 34.40 -49.35
N SER A 238 20.22 34.55 -48.87
CA SER A 238 19.31 35.69 -49.07
C SER A 238 18.18 35.62 -50.12
N ARG A 239 16.96 35.89 -49.59
CA ARG A 239 15.87 36.77 -50.10
C ARG A 239 15.06 36.20 -51.29
N ARG A 240 13.73 36.39 -51.43
CA ARG A 240 12.72 37.34 -50.91
C ARG A 240 11.32 36.78 -51.29
N ARG A 241 10.31 36.81 -50.40
CA ARG A 241 9.07 37.66 -50.38
C ARG A 241 7.96 37.39 -51.42
N GLY A 242 6.71 37.42 -50.90
CA GLY A 242 5.44 37.76 -51.58
C GLY A 242 4.31 36.80 -51.20
N ILE A 243 3.53 36.98 -50.12
CA ILE A 243 2.42 37.95 -49.83
C ILE A 243 1.21 37.81 -50.78
N HIS A 244 0.07 37.31 -50.26
CA HIS A 244 -1.26 37.97 -50.10
C HIS A 244 -2.34 36.89 -49.82
N ARG A 245 -2.99 36.88 -48.64
CA ARG A 245 -4.34 37.45 -48.29
C ARG A 245 -5.45 36.97 -49.24
N SER A 246 -6.66 36.54 -48.83
CA SER A 246 -7.54 37.06 -47.77
C SER A 246 -8.76 36.13 -47.55
N HIS A 247 -9.31 36.12 -46.33
CA HIS A 247 -10.72 35.80 -45.95
C HIS A 247 -11.72 36.81 -46.56
N PRO A 248 -13.05 36.88 -46.26
CA PRO A 248 -13.96 36.11 -45.37
C PRO A 248 -15.28 35.67 -46.09
N VAL A 249 -16.35 35.08 -45.51
CA VAL A 249 -17.41 35.64 -44.63
C VAL A 249 -18.39 34.52 -44.22
N ALA A 250 -18.98 34.70 -43.05
CA ALA A 250 -20.01 33.95 -42.31
C ALA A 250 -21.37 33.76 -43.01
N THR A 251 -22.20 32.85 -42.46
CA THR A 251 -23.58 33.15 -41.98
C THR A 251 -24.12 32.02 -41.09
N SER A 252 -24.84 32.44 -40.05
CA SER A 252 -25.65 31.72 -39.05
C SER A 252 -26.99 31.18 -39.57
N VAL A 253 -27.60 30.18 -38.90
CA VAL A 253 -29.05 30.11 -38.58
C VAL A 253 -29.31 29.21 -37.35
N ASP A 254 -30.28 29.61 -36.53
CA ASP A 254 -30.79 29.06 -35.26
C ASP A 254 -31.81 27.88 -35.35
N ALA A 255 -32.12 27.32 -34.15
CA ALA A 255 -33.37 26.67 -33.67
C ALA A 255 -33.67 25.23 -34.18
N ILE A 256 -34.12 24.25 -33.37
CA ILE A 256 -35.03 24.17 -32.20
C ILE A 256 -34.50 23.09 -31.23
#